data_AF-A0A1S3DF79-F1
#
_entry.id   AF-A0A1S3DF79-F1
#
_cell.length_a   1.000
_cell.length_b   1.000
_cell.length_c   1.000
_cell.angle_alpha   90.00
_cell.angle_beta   90.00
_cell.angle_gamma   90.00
#
_symmetry.space_group_name_H-M   'P 1'
#
loop_
_entity.id
_entity.type
_entity.pdbx_description
1 polymer ?
#
loop_
_entity_poly.entity_id
_entity_poly.type
_entity_poly.pdbx_seq_one_letter_code
_entity_poly.pdbx_strand_id
1 'polypeptide(L)'
;MLTLLTSDPVMLGSLSMNHTIVNIQVQNIWGVVNTPILKFYHIYKRKEDHNRLSELKHLLSHKGMSLYADYDSKVKVLQELNYINSQGIVQLKGNIACEMGSKNELLITELLFQNKLVNFTPEEIAALLSCLVFQSKTTTPTELPESLKQGMSIIADMNIEVESIEKKHGVERDKSSEEADNLNFGLVQVVYEWAMQKPFKDIMTLTDVQELIYTPFKDIMTLTDIPFFNYSRENIS
;
A
#
# COMPACT_ATOMS: atom_id res chain seq x y z
N MET A 1 -21.97 -28.49 50.42
CA MET A 1 -22.08 -29.95 50.61
C MET A 1 -20.69 -30.43 51.06
N LEU A 2 -20.15 -30.00 52.22
CA LEU A 2 -20.58 -30.33 53.60
C LEU A 2 -20.76 -31.85 53.70
N THR A 3 -19.90 -32.62 54.37
CA THR A 3 -19.57 -32.62 55.81
C THR A 3 -18.19 -33.27 56.04
N LEU A 4 -17.22 -32.64 56.72
CA LEU A 4 -17.03 -32.54 58.18
C LEU A 4 -16.75 -33.87 58.90
N LEU A 5 -15.63 -33.85 59.65
CA LEU A 5 -15.31 -34.63 60.86
C LEU A 5 -14.99 -36.11 60.59
N THR A 6 -13.88 -36.66 61.07
CA THR A 6 -13.47 -36.59 62.47
C THR A 6 -11.95 -36.62 62.66
N SER A 7 -11.44 -35.62 63.38
CA SER A 7 -10.38 -35.85 64.36
C SER A 7 -10.89 -36.88 65.36
N ASP A 8 -10.21 -38.02 65.52
CA ASP A 8 -9.51 -38.31 66.77
C ASP A 8 -8.75 -39.64 66.70
N PRO A 9 -7.55 -39.71 67.31
CA PRO A 9 -6.79 -40.93 67.48
C PRO A 9 -7.35 -41.71 68.68
N VAL A 10 -7.02 -43.02 68.72
CA VAL A 10 -7.29 -43.94 69.83
C VAL A 10 -8.66 -44.62 69.79
N MET A 11 -8.75 -45.68 68.98
CA MET A 11 -9.34 -46.93 69.44
C MET A 11 -8.41 -48.08 69.10
N LEU A 12 -7.69 -48.48 70.15
CA LEU A 12 -7.38 -49.85 70.52
C LEU A 12 -7.13 -50.83 69.37
N GLY A 13 -5.84 -51.16 69.23
CA GLY A 13 -5.43 -52.48 69.64
C GLY A 13 -5.56 -53.57 68.57
N SER A 14 -4.51 -54.37 68.53
CA SER A 14 -4.47 -55.67 67.89
C SER A 14 -4.76 -55.69 66.39
N LEU A 15 -3.71 -55.68 65.59
CA LEU A 15 -3.25 -56.92 64.97
C LEU A 15 -1.96 -56.61 64.21
N SER A 16 -0.89 -57.21 64.71
CA SER A 16 0.40 -57.36 64.07
C SER A 16 0.23 -58.13 62.75
N MET A 17 -0.20 -57.44 61.71
CA MET A 17 -0.20 -57.88 60.32
C MET A 17 -0.66 -56.67 59.53
N ASN A 18 0.25 -55.95 58.87
CA ASN A 18 0.00 -55.09 57.69
C ASN A 18 1.15 -54.13 57.35
N HIS A 19 2.34 -54.22 57.96
CA HIS A 19 3.48 -53.41 57.49
C HIS A 19 3.93 -53.77 56.06
N THR A 20 3.64 -54.99 55.60
CA THR A 20 3.88 -55.44 54.22
C THR A 20 2.77 -55.02 53.25
N ILE A 21 1.50 -55.07 53.67
CA ILE A 21 0.35 -54.69 52.81
C ILE A 21 0.31 -53.17 52.59
N VAL A 22 0.62 -52.37 53.62
CA VAL A 22 0.73 -50.91 53.49
C VAL A 22 1.90 -50.52 52.58
N ASN A 23 3.04 -51.21 52.66
CA ASN A 23 4.18 -50.95 51.77
C ASN A 23 3.90 -51.35 50.30
N ILE A 24 3.16 -52.43 50.05
CA ILE A 24 2.79 -52.85 48.68
C ILE A 24 1.79 -51.87 48.05
N GLN A 25 0.80 -51.38 48.82
CA GLN A 25 -0.13 -50.35 48.34
C GLN A 25 0.57 -49.02 48.05
N VAL A 26 1.49 -48.58 48.93
CA VAL A 26 2.26 -47.35 48.73
C VAL A 26 3.23 -47.48 47.55
N GLN A 27 3.96 -48.60 47.40
CA GLN A 27 4.83 -48.82 46.23
C GLN A 27 4.04 -48.90 44.91
N ASN A 28 2.85 -49.48 44.90
CA ASN A 28 1.99 -49.49 43.71
C ASN A 28 1.46 -48.10 43.36
N ILE A 29 1.17 -47.24 44.34
CA ILE A 29 0.76 -45.86 44.10
C ILE A 29 1.93 -45.03 43.54
N TRP A 30 3.15 -45.20 44.05
CA TRP A 30 4.35 -44.53 43.50
C TRP A 30 4.76 -45.08 42.11
N GLY A 31 4.49 -46.36 41.82
CA GLY A 31 4.66 -46.95 40.49
C GLY A 31 3.65 -46.43 39.45
N VAL A 32 2.43 -46.11 39.88
CA VAL A 32 1.37 -45.51 39.04
C VAL A 32 1.66 -44.04 38.71
N VAL A 33 2.28 -43.30 39.63
CA VAL A 33 2.69 -41.89 39.43
C VAL A 33 3.87 -41.76 38.46
N ASN A 34 4.67 -42.82 38.25
CA ASN A 34 5.77 -42.87 37.28
C ASN A 34 5.44 -43.75 36.06
N THR A 35 4.17 -43.77 35.65
CA THR A 35 3.72 -44.57 34.50
C THR A 35 4.25 -44.01 33.18
N PRO A 36 4.62 -44.88 32.22
CA PRO A 36 4.95 -44.47 30.86
C PRO A 36 3.89 -43.53 30.27
N ILE A 37 2.62 -43.73 30.60
CA ILE A 37 1.48 -42.92 30.15
C ILE A 37 1.58 -41.46 30.63
N LEU A 38 1.91 -41.22 31.90
CA LEU A 38 2.12 -39.85 32.40
C LEU A 38 3.35 -39.20 31.73
N LYS A 39 4.44 -39.96 31.52
CA LYS A 39 5.59 -39.47 30.75
C LYS A 39 5.21 -39.14 29.30
N PHE A 40 4.44 -40.00 28.63
CA PHE A 40 3.92 -39.74 27.29
C PHE A 40 2.99 -38.53 27.25
N TYR A 41 2.14 -38.34 28.25
CA TYR A 41 1.29 -37.16 28.38
C TYR A 41 2.12 -35.88 28.52
N HIS A 42 3.16 -35.87 29.37
CA HIS A 42 4.05 -34.72 29.51
C HIS A 42 4.86 -34.44 28.23
N ILE A 43 5.33 -35.49 27.52
CA ILE A 43 6.01 -35.34 26.23
C ILE A 43 5.06 -34.79 25.16
N TYR A 44 3.83 -35.31 25.10
CA TYR A 44 2.81 -34.85 24.16
C TYR A 44 2.44 -33.40 24.42
N LYS A 45 2.16 -33.05 25.68
CA LYS A 45 1.84 -31.68 26.10
C LYS A 45 2.98 -30.71 25.78
N ARG A 46 4.24 -31.12 26.06
CA ARG A 46 5.42 -30.31 25.71
C ARG A 46 5.59 -30.14 24.20
N LYS A 47 5.27 -31.16 23.39
CA LYS A 47 5.28 -31.06 21.92
C LYS A 47 4.19 -30.12 21.42
N GLU A 48 3.00 -30.18 22.01
CA GLU A 48 1.89 -29.30 21.69
C GLU A 48 2.19 -27.84 22.06
N ASP A 49 2.76 -27.60 23.24
CA ASP A 49 3.23 -26.27 23.66
C ASP A 49 4.34 -25.76 22.74
N HIS A 50 5.28 -26.61 22.32
CA HIS A 50 6.30 -26.24 21.33
C HIS A 50 5.70 -25.89 19.97
N ASN A 51 4.69 -26.63 19.51
CA ASN A 51 4.00 -26.36 18.25
C ASN A 51 3.26 -25.03 18.33
N ARG A 52 2.51 -24.77 19.40
CA ARG A 52 1.81 -23.49 19.64
C ARG A 52 2.79 -22.32 19.72
N LEU A 53 3.94 -22.52 20.36
CA LEU A 53 4.99 -21.50 20.45
C LEU A 53 5.64 -21.25 19.09
N SER A 54 5.84 -22.29 18.27
CA SER A 54 6.31 -22.15 16.88
C SER A 54 5.28 -21.43 15.99
N GLU A 55 4.01 -21.73 16.16
CA GLU A 55 2.90 -21.10 15.44
C GLU A 55 2.76 -19.63 15.84
N LEU A 56 2.74 -19.32 17.14
CA LEU A 56 2.74 -17.94 17.64
C LEU A 56 3.98 -17.18 17.18
N LYS A 57 5.17 -17.79 17.18
CA LYS A 57 6.38 -17.17 16.61
C LYS A 57 6.28 -16.95 15.11
N HIS A 58 5.60 -17.83 14.37
CA HIS A 58 5.36 -17.65 12.94
C HIS A 58 4.36 -16.54 12.66
N LEU A 59 3.27 -16.44 13.45
CA LEU A 59 2.27 -15.38 13.36
C LEU A 59 2.82 -14.01 13.78
N LEU A 60 3.71 -13.99 14.79
CA LEU A 60 4.41 -12.78 15.25
C LEU A 60 5.63 -12.43 14.39
N SER A 61 6.14 -13.37 13.60
CA SER A 61 7.18 -13.07 12.62
C SER A 61 6.59 -12.10 11.59
N HIS A 62 7.36 -11.10 11.17
CA HIS A 62 6.97 -10.13 10.14
C HIS A 62 6.37 -10.78 8.88
N LYS A 63 6.76 -12.03 8.58
CA LYS A 63 6.26 -12.84 7.46
C LYS A 63 4.80 -13.31 7.61
N GLY A 64 4.21 -13.26 8.82
CA GLY A 64 2.80 -13.58 9.07
C GLY A 64 1.84 -12.42 8.79
N MET A 65 2.36 -11.22 8.54
CA MET A 65 1.57 -10.05 8.15
C MET A 65 1.43 -10.01 6.63
N SER A 66 0.21 -10.12 6.11
CA SER A 66 -0.08 -9.98 4.67
C SER A 66 0.58 -8.73 4.04
N LEU A 67 0.67 -7.65 4.82
CA LEU A 67 1.24 -6.36 4.41
C LEU A 67 2.77 -6.37 4.21
N TYR A 68 3.49 -7.33 4.79
CA TYR A 68 4.95 -7.40 4.67
C TYR A 68 5.39 -7.88 3.28
N ALA A 69 4.62 -8.79 2.68
CA ALA A 69 4.88 -9.26 1.32
C ALA A 69 4.73 -8.10 0.32
N ASP A 70 3.67 -7.31 0.44
CA ASP A 70 3.43 -6.15 -0.41
C ASP A 70 4.53 -5.09 -0.26
N TYR A 71 4.99 -4.84 0.97
CA TYR A 71 6.11 -3.94 1.22
C TYR A 71 7.40 -4.42 0.56
N ASP A 72 7.77 -5.70 0.72
CA ASP A 72 8.97 -6.27 0.11
C ASP A 72 8.93 -6.19 -1.43
N SER A 73 7.77 -6.44 -2.03
CA SER A 73 7.56 -6.27 -3.47
C SER A 73 7.75 -4.81 -3.92
N LYS A 74 7.18 -3.84 -3.19
CA LYS A 74 7.36 -2.41 -3.49
C LYS A 74 8.82 -1.96 -3.35
N VAL A 75 9.53 -2.44 -2.33
CA VAL A 75 10.97 -2.19 -2.17
C VAL A 75 11.75 -2.69 -3.38
N LYS A 76 11.44 -3.87 -3.91
CA LYS A 76 12.10 -4.40 -5.12
C LYS A 76 11.84 -3.56 -6.36
N VAL A 77 10.62 -3.05 -6.54
CA VAL A 77 10.30 -2.11 -7.63
C VAL A 77 11.17 -0.85 -7.53
N LEU A 78 11.23 -0.24 -6.33
CA LEU A 78 12.03 0.96 -6.10
C LEU A 78 13.54 0.71 -6.27
N GLN A 79 14.02 -0.50 -5.96
CA GLN A 79 15.40 -0.91 -6.25
C GLN A 79 15.65 -1.05 -7.75
N GLU A 80 14.76 -1.70 -8.50
CA GLU A 80 14.90 -1.89 -9.95
C GLU A 80 14.86 -0.55 -10.71
N LEU A 81 14.02 0.38 -10.27
CA LEU A 81 13.92 1.72 -10.85
C LEU A 81 15.04 2.69 -10.38
N ASN A 82 15.93 2.24 -9.48
CA ASN A 82 17.02 3.03 -8.89
C ASN A 82 16.56 4.23 -8.03
N TYR A 83 15.43 4.10 -7.34
CA TYR A 83 14.94 5.08 -6.36
C TYR A 83 15.63 4.87 -5.01
N ILE A 84 15.96 3.62 -4.70
CA ILE A 84 16.75 3.22 -3.54
C ILE A 84 17.86 2.27 -4.01
N ASN A 85 19.00 2.27 -3.31
CA ASN A 85 20.07 1.31 -3.59
C ASN A 85 19.85 -0.03 -2.83
N SER A 86 20.78 -0.98 -3.04
CA SER A 86 20.76 -2.29 -2.37
C SER A 86 20.87 -2.24 -0.84
N GLN A 87 21.34 -1.12 -0.29
CA GLN A 87 21.41 -0.88 1.15
C GLN A 87 20.16 -0.15 1.70
N GLY A 88 19.17 0.14 0.86
CA GLY A 88 17.96 0.86 1.24
C GLY A 88 18.13 2.38 1.36
N ILE A 89 19.23 2.94 0.83
CA ILE A 89 19.49 4.39 0.84
C ILE A 89 18.83 5.03 -0.38
N VAL A 90 18.05 6.08 -0.11
CA VAL A 90 17.32 6.87 -1.12
C VAL A 90 18.29 7.56 -2.08
N GLN A 91 18.02 7.45 -3.38
CA GLN A 91 18.77 8.07 -4.46
C GLN A 91 18.12 9.38 -4.90
N LEU A 92 18.73 10.09 -5.85
CA LEU A 92 18.20 11.36 -6.37
C LEU A 92 16.76 11.21 -6.91
N LYS A 93 16.49 10.15 -7.67
CA LYS A 93 15.12 9.83 -8.16
C LYS A 93 14.13 9.73 -7.02
N GLY A 94 14.49 9.03 -5.94
CA GLY A 94 13.66 8.87 -4.76
C GLY A 94 13.40 10.20 -4.06
N ASN A 95 14.41 11.04 -3.89
CA ASN A 95 14.24 12.37 -3.28
C ASN A 95 13.28 13.25 -4.11
N ILE A 96 13.42 13.24 -5.43
CA ILE A 96 12.54 14.02 -6.32
C ILE A 96 11.11 13.48 -6.26
N ALA A 97 10.92 12.17 -6.26
CA ALA A 97 9.60 11.57 -6.18
C ALA A 97 8.91 11.86 -4.83
N CYS A 98 9.67 11.92 -3.73
CA CYS A 98 9.14 12.31 -2.42
C CYS A 98 8.56 13.74 -2.42
N GLU A 99 9.10 14.66 -3.23
CA GLU A 99 8.62 16.04 -3.32
C GLU A 99 7.38 16.19 -4.23
N MET A 100 7.08 15.21 -5.09
CA MET A 100 5.96 15.33 -6.03
C MET A 100 4.59 15.24 -5.34
N GLY A 101 4.49 14.55 -4.19
CA GLY A 101 3.27 14.49 -3.36
C GLY A 101 2.01 13.94 -4.04
N SER A 102 2.13 13.42 -5.26
CA SER A 102 1.05 12.92 -6.12
C SER A 102 0.99 11.40 -6.08
N LYS A 103 -0.16 10.81 -6.46
CA LYS A 103 -0.37 9.36 -6.61
C LYS A 103 0.44 8.73 -7.76
N ASN A 104 0.92 9.56 -8.69
CA ASN A 104 1.64 9.17 -9.90
C ASN A 104 3.11 9.62 -9.87
N GLU A 105 3.73 9.63 -8.69
CA GLU A 105 5.08 10.14 -8.44
C GLU A 105 6.17 9.39 -9.22
N LEU A 106 5.99 8.09 -9.42
CA LEU A 106 6.93 7.28 -10.21
C LEU A 106 6.88 7.66 -11.69
N LEU A 107 5.68 7.81 -12.25
CA LEU A 107 5.50 8.12 -13.66
C LEU A 107 6.06 9.50 -14.01
N ILE A 108 5.72 10.53 -13.22
CA ILE A 108 6.23 11.89 -13.47
C ILE A 108 7.76 11.96 -13.33
N THR A 109 8.32 11.26 -12.35
CA THR A 109 9.76 11.23 -12.14
C THR A 109 10.47 10.49 -13.29
N GLU A 110 9.92 9.38 -13.79
CA GLU A 110 10.49 8.71 -14.96
C GLU A 110 10.41 9.58 -16.23
N LEU A 111 9.31 10.29 -16.45
CA LEU A 111 9.16 11.21 -17.59
C LEU A 111 10.25 12.31 -17.58
N LEU A 112 10.54 12.85 -16.40
CA LEU A 112 11.58 13.85 -16.18
C LEU A 112 12.97 13.27 -16.42
N PHE A 113 13.30 12.13 -15.80
CA PHE A 113 14.65 11.54 -15.90
C PHE A 113 14.96 10.98 -17.29
N GLN A 114 13.96 10.52 -18.03
CA GLN A 114 14.13 10.04 -19.39
C GLN A 114 14.07 11.18 -20.44
N ASN A 115 13.97 12.44 -20.00
CA ASN A 115 13.93 13.62 -20.87
C ASN A 115 12.83 13.56 -21.95
N LYS A 116 11.72 12.86 -21.67
CA LYS A 116 10.64 12.66 -22.67
C LYS A 116 9.89 13.95 -22.99
N LEU A 117 9.92 14.91 -22.08
CA LEU A 117 9.17 16.17 -22.19
C LEU A 117 9.97 17.32 -22.83
N VAL A 118 11.26 17.12 -23.16
CA VAL A 118 12.17 18.21 -23.58
C VAL A 118 11.77 18.88 -24.89
N ASN A 119 11.12 18.15 -25.80
CA ASN A 119 10.76 18.66 -27.13
C ASN A 119 9.39 19.36 -27.16
N PHE A 120 8.68 19.43 -26.04
CA PHE A 120 7.36 20.03 -25.95
C PHE A 120 7.45 21.45 -25.40
N THR A 121 6.52 22.29 -25.84
CA THR A 121 6.33 23.65 -25.32
C THR A 121 5.76 23.61 -23.89
N PRO A 122 5.97 24.65 -23.06
CA PRO A 122 5.42 24.66 -21.70
C PRO A 122 3.89 24.51 -21.67
N GLU A 123 3.19 25.02 -22.69
CA GLU A 123 1.75 24.85 -22.88
C GLU A 123 1.38 23.38 -23.12
N GLU A 124 2.13 22.70 -23.98
CA GLU A 124 1.94 21.27 -24.24
C GLU A 124 2.28 20.42 -23.02
N ILE A 125 3.33 20.75 -22.28
CA ILE A 125 3.72 20.03 -21.06
C ILE A 125 2.61 20.15 -20.01
N ALA A 126 2.09 21.35 -19.78
CA ALA A 126 0.99 21.58 -18.84
C ALA A 126 -0.25 20.78 -19.23
N ALA A 127 -0.60 20.78 -20.52
CA ALA A 127 -1.72 20.01 -21.06
C ALA A 127 -1.53 18.51 -20.89
N LEU A 128 -0.34 17.98 -21.19
CA LEU A 128 -0.03 16.57 -21.06
C LEU A 128 -0.05 16.10 -19.60
N LEU A 129 0.48 16.89 -18.67
CA LEU A 129 0.51 16.54 -17.25
C LEU A 129 -0.88 16.60 -16.59
N SER A 130 -1.87 17.23 -17.22
CA SER A 130 -3.25 17.23 -16.71
C SER A 130 -3.81 15.82 -16.55
N CYS A 131 -3.31 14.84 -17.32
CA CYS A 131 -3.74 13.45 -17.24
C CYS A 131 -3.39 12.75 -15.93
N LEU A 132 -2.44 13.29 -15.16
CA LEU A 132 -2.02 12.74 -13.87
C LEU A 132 -2.89 13.22 -12.70
N VAL A 133 -3.58 14.34 -12.89
CA VAL A 133 -4.38 15.02 -11.84
C VAL A 133 -5.87 14.77 -12.04
N PHE A 134 -6.30 14.62 -13.30
CA PHE A 134 -7.70 14.46 -13.64
C PHE A 134 -8.17 13.01 -13.54
N GLN A 135 -9.28 12.78 -12.84
CA GLN A 135 -9.84 11.43 -12.62
C GLN A 135 -11.32 11.32 -13.04
N SER A 136 -11.92 12.39 -13.57
CA SER A 136 -13.35 12.40 -13.91
C SER A 136 -13.60 11.98 -15.37
N LYS A 137 -14.65 11.21 -15.63
CA LYS A 137 -15.01 10.83 -17.00
C LYS A 137 -15.45 12.06 -17.80
N THR A 138 -15.00 12.14 -19.04
CA THR A 138 -15.40 13.17 -20.00
C THR A 138 -15.75 12.50 -21.32
N THR A 139 -16.82 12.97 -21.94
CA THR A 139 -17.37 12.44 -23.20
C THR A 139 -17.15 13.38 -24.38
N THR A 140 -16.40 14.47 -24.19
CA THR A 140 -16.22 15.49 -25.22
C THR A 140 -15.19 15.05 -26.26
N PRO A 141 -15.53 15.07 -27.56
CA PRO A 141 -14.60 14.75 -28.62
C PRO A 141 -13.53 15.82 -28.70
N THR A 142 -12.26 15.40 -28.62
CA THR A 142 -11.12 16.31 -28.48
C THR A 142 -10.39 16.46 -29.81
N GLU A 143 -10.39 17.65 -30.39
CA GLU A 143 -9.54 17.97 -31.55
C GLU A 143 -8.17 18.43 -31.06
N LEU A 144 -7.24 17.48 -30.94
CA LEU A 144 -5.89 17.75 -30.47
C LEU A 144 -4.89 17.91 -31.63
N PRO A 145 -3.93 18.86 -31.52
CA PRO A 145 -2.71 18.90 -32.31
C PRO A 145 -1.99 17.55 -32.35
N GLU A 146 -1.30 17.26 -33.46
CA GLU A 146 -0.54 16.01 -33.61
C GLU A 146 0.57 15.88 -32.58
N SER A 147 1.22 16.98 -32.19
CA SER A 147 2.24 17.00 -31.14
C SER A 147 1.69 16.50 -29.79
N LEU A 148 0.52 16.98 -29.38
CA LEU A 148 -0.12 16.51 -28.15
C LEU A 148 -0.51 15.04 -28.22
N LYS A 149 -1.01 14.55 -29.36
CA LYS A 149 -1.29 13.12 -29.55
C LYS A 149 -0.03 12.27 -29.40
N GLN A 150 1.10 12.74 -29.94
CA GLN A 150 2.40 12.08 -29.75
C GLN A 150 2.81 12.07 -28.27
N GLY A 151 2.69 13.20 -27.58
CA GLY A 151 2.97 13.29 -26.14
C GLY A 151 2.11 12.35 -25.30
N MET A 152 0.82 12.24 -25.62
CA MET A 152 -0.10 11.30 -24.96
C MET A 152 0.36 9.85 -25.13
N SER A 153 0.78 9.47 -26.34
CA SER A 153 1.33 8.13 -26.60
C SER A 153 2.58 7.88 -25.76
N ILE A 154 3.51 8.84 -25.71
CA ILE A 154 4.76 8.71 -24.95
C ILE A 154 4.48 8.49 -23.45
N ILE A 155 3.53 9.24 -22.89
CA ILE A 155 3.15 9.11 -21.48
C ILE A 155 2.46 7.76 -21.23
N ALA A 156 1.58 7.34 -22.13
CA ALA A 156 0.92 6.04 -22.03
C ALA A 156 1.92 4.88 -22.09
N ASP A 157 2.87 4.93 -23.02
CA ASP A 157 3.94 3.94 -23.15
C ASP A 157 4.79 3.87 -21.88
N MET A 158 5.14 5.03 -21.30
CA MET A 158 5.89 5.07 -20.04
C MET A 158 5.10 4.50 -18.86
N ASN A 159 3.80 4.77 -18.80
CA ASN A 159 2.94 4.19 -17.77
C ASN A 159 2.89 2.66 -17.86
N ILE A 160 2.84 2.13 -19.08
CA ILE A 160 2.90 0.68 -19.34
C ILE A 160 4.26 0.10 -18.92
N GLU A 161 5.37 0.80 -19.20
CA GLU A 161 6.71 0.38 -18.77
C GLU A 161 6.80 0.29 -17.23
N VAL A 162 6.36 1.33 -16.52
CA VAL A 162 6.34 1.34 -15.04
C VAL A 162 5.43 0.23 -14.50
N GLU A 163 4.25 0.05 -15.10
CA GLU A 163 3.31 -1.02 -14.73
C GLU A 163 3.89 -2.42 -14.96
N SER A 164 4.68 -2.60 -16.01
CA SER A 164 5.32 -3.88 -16.30
C SER A 164 6.32 -4.27 -15.21
N ILE A 165 7.04 -3.30 -14.66
CA ILE A 165 8.01 -3.48 -13.58
C ILE A 165 7.28 -3.78 -12.26
N GLU A 166 6.20 -3.07 -11.97
CA GLU A 166 5.35 -3.34 -10.81
C GLU A 166 4.76 -4.76 -10.85
N LYS A 167 4.19 -5.15 -11.98
CA LYS A 167 3.66 -6.51 -12.21
C LYS A 167 4.72 -7.58 -12.08
N LYS A 168 5.94 -7.33 -12.58
CA LYS A 168 7.08 -8.26 -12.48
C LYS A 168 7.41 -8.61 -11.02
N HIS A 169 7.25 -7.65 -10.09
CA HIS A 169 7.48 -7.87 -8.66
C HIS A 169 6.22 -8.25 -7.87
N GLY A 170 5.09 -8.46 -8.55
CA GLY A 170 3.83 -8.84 -7.92
C GLY A 170 3.16 -7.69 -7.15
N VAL A 171 3.45 -6.44 -7.50
CA VAL A 171 2.72 -5.27 -7.00
C VAL A 171 1.47 -5.11 -7.85
N GLU A 172 0.30 -5.35 -7.25
CA GLU A 172 -0.97 -5.04 -7.90
C GLU A 172 -1.38 -3.59 -7.57
N ARG A 173 -1.72 -2.82 -8.60
CA ARG A 173 -2.44 -1.55 -8.42
C ARG A 173 -3.85 -1.84 -7.94
N ASP A 174 -4.42 -0.93 -7.15
CA ASP A 174 -5.71 -1.15 -6.50
C ASP A 174 -6.85 -1.06 -7.52
N LYS A 175 -7.25 -2.22 -8.05
CA LYS A 175 -8.37 -2.37 -9.00
C LYS A 175 -9.72 -1.98 -8.41
N SER A 176 -9.84 -1.74 -7.11
CA SER A 176 -11.09 -1.17 -6.56
C SER A 176 -11.38 0.24 -7.09
N SER A 177 -10.35 0.90 -7.66
CA SER A 177 -10.43 2.21 -8.29
C SER A 177 -9.95 2.19 -9.74
N GLU A 178 -10.44 1.24 -10.56
CA GLU A 178 -10.16 1.18 -12.02
C GLU A 178 -10.34 2.54 -12.75
N GLU A 179 -11.02 3.50 -12.13
CA GLU A 179 -11.26 4.86 -12.63
C GLU A 179 -10.22 5.89 -12.15
N ALA A 180 -9.48 5.64 -11.07
CA ALA A 180 -8.56 6.59 -10.44
C ALA A 180 -7.08 6.31 -10.72
N ASP A 181 -6.72 5.12 -11.20
CA ASP A 181 -5.33 4.74 -11.55
C ASP A 181 -5.03 4.86 -13.05
N ASN A 182 -6.04 5.16 -13.87
CA ASN A 182 -5.87 5.28 -15.31
C ASN A 182 -5.67 6.74 -15.72
N LEU A 183 -4.67 6.96 -16.59
CA LEU A 183 -4.40 8.26 -17.19
C LEU A 183 -5.63 8.78 -17.93
N ASN A 184 -6.06 9.99 -17.60
CA ASN A 184 -7.25 10.59 -18.20
C ASN A 184 -6.90 11.83 -19.01
N PHE A 185 -6.94 11.68 -20.34
CA PHE A 185 -6.59 12.75 -21.26
C PHE A 185 -7.74 13.72 -21.58
N GLY A 186 -8.87 13.62 -20.89
CA GLY A 186 -10.06 14.43 -21.17
C GLY A 186 -9.90 15.94 -20.95
N LEU A 187 -8.99 16.36 -20.06
CA LEU A 187 -8.69 17.77 -19.83
C LEU A 187 -7.54 18.33 -20.69
N VAL A 188 -6.87 17.51 -21.51
CA VAL A 188 -5.68 17.93 -22.24
C VAL A 188 -5.98 19.14 -23.14
N GLN A 189 -7.08 19.12 -23.89
CA GLN A 189 -7.46 20.26 -24.74
C GLN A 189 -7.80 21.49 -23.92
N VAL A 190 -8.56 21.33 -22.84
CA VAL A 190 -8.98 22.44 -21.98
C VAL A 190 -7.75 23.16 -21.42
N VAL A 191 -6.80 22.40 -20.88
CA VAL A 191 -5.56 22.94 -20.30
C VAL A 191 -4.64 23.51 -21.36
N TYR A 192 -4.55 22.90 -22.54
CA TYR A 192 -3.78 23.44 -23.66
C TYR A 192 -4.30 24.80 -24.12
N GLU A 193 -5.61 24.90 -24.34
CA GLU A 193 -6.27 26.14 -24.78
C GLU A 193 -6.20 27.23 -23.71
N TRP A 194 -6.26 26.83 -22.45
CA TRP A 194 -6.04 27.72 -21.31
C TRP A 194 -4.60 28.22 -21.22
N ALA A 195 -3.61 27.33 -21.40
CA ALA A 195 -2.20 27.72 -21.42
C ALA A 195 -1.86 28.63 -22.61
N MET A 196 -2.58 28.48 -23.72
CA MET A 196 -2.56 29.40 -24.87
C MET A 196 -3.35 30.71 -24.64
N GLN A 197 -3.81 30.95 -23.41
CA GLN A 197 -4.48 32.17 -22.98
C GLN A 197 -5.83 32.45 -23.67
N LYS A 198 -6.55 31.41 -24.13
CA LYS A 198 -7.94 31.59 -24.60
C LYS A 198 -8.84 32.09 -23.46
N PRO A 199 -9.87 32.90 -23.76
CA PRO A 199 -10.76 33.40 -22.74
C PRO A 199 -11.58 32.27 -22.11
N PHE A 200 -11.79 32.35 -20.80
CA PHE A 200 -12.47 31.30 -20.03
C PHE A 200 -13.86 30.95 -20.57
N LYS A 201 -14.58 31.94 -21.11
CA LYS A 201 -15.90 31.74 -21.74
C LYS A 201 -15.85 30.73 -22.90
N ASP A 202 -14.79 30.76 -23.70
CA ASP A 202 -14.64 29.84 -24.85
C ASP A 202 -14.22 28.45 -24.36
N ILE A 203 -13.36 28.39 -23.34
CA ILE A 203 -12.90 27.15 -22.71
C ILE A 203 -14.06 26.37 -22.08
N MET A 204 -15.01 27.08 -21.45
CA MET A 204 -16.22 26.49 -20.85
C MET A 204 -17.13 25.79 -21.87
N THR A 205 -17.03 26.14 -23.17
CA THR A 205 -17.81 25.45 -24.21
C THR A 205 -17.18 24.13 -24.68
N LEU A 206 -15.92 23.88 -24.32
CA LEU A 206 -15.15 22.71 -24.76
C LEU A 206 -15.33 21.48 -23.86
N THR A 207 -16.04 21.62 -22.74
CA THR A 207 -16.06 20.62 -21.68
C THR A 207 -17.39 20.60 -20.92
N ASP A 208 -17.91 19.40 -20.69
CA ASP A 208 -19.10 19.18 -19.85
C ASP A 208 -18.77 19.12 -18.35
N VAL A 209 -17.50 19.35 -17.99
CA VAL A 209 -17.00 19.30 -16.61
C VAL A 209 -17.52 20.51 -15.84
N GLN A 210 -18.14 20.28 -14.68
CA GLN A 210 -18.67 21.35 -13.82
C GLN A 210 -17.57 22.37 -13.45
N GLU A 211 -17.94 23.66 -13.43
CA GLU A 211 -17.06 24.79 -13.07
C GLU A 211 -16.25 24.59 -11.78
N LEU A 212 -16.79 23.79 -10.86
CA LEU A 212 -16.19 23.47 -9.56
C LEU A 212 -14.89 22.64 -9.65
N ILE A 213 -14.59 21.98 -10.78
CA ILE A 213 -13.30 21.31 -10.97
C ILE A 213 -12.22 22.30 -11.44
N TYR A 214 -12.62 23.45 -11.98
CA TYR A 214 -11.72 24.55 -12.33
C TYR A 214 -11.44 25.49 -11.16
N THR A 215 -12.13 25.38 -10.02
CA THR A 215 -11.90 26.29 -8.88
C THR A 215 -10.52 26.17 -8.23
N PRO A 216 -9.85 25.00 -8.11
CA PRO A 216 -8.46 24.96 -7.68
C PRO A 216 -7.54 25.67 -8.67
N PHE A 217 -7.82 25.56 -9.97
CA PHE A 217 -7.11 26.32 -11.00
C PHE A 217 -7.39 27.82 -10.86
N LYS A 218 -8.63 28.22 -10.53
CA LYS A 218 -9.04 29.60 -10.28
C LYS A 218 -8.37 30.20 -9.04
N ASP A 219 -8.14 29.40 -8.01
CA ASP A 219 -7.42 29.83 -6.81
C ASP A 219 -5.92 29.95 -7.08
N ILE A 220 -5.33 29.03 -7.85
CA ILE A 220 -3.95 29.15 -8.39
C ILE A 220 -3.83 30.43 -9.25
N MET A 221 -4.83 30.76 -10.08
CA MET A 221 -4.88 31.99 -10.89
C MET A 221 -4.82 33.29 -10.05
N THR A 222 -5.22 33.25 -8.77
CA THR A 222 -5.17 34.44 -7.89
C THR A 222 -3.87 34.59 -7.12
N LEU A 223 -3.11 33.51 -6.95
CA LEU A 223 -1.93 33.46 -6.07
C LEU A 223 -0.59 33.62 -6.81
N THR A 224 -0.57 33.42 -8.13
CA THR A 224 0.65 33.57 -8.91
C THR A 224 0.65 34.89 -9.70
N ASP A 225 1.40 35.89 -9.23
CA ASP A 225 1.86 37.04 -10.04
C ASP A 225 2.89 36.58 -11.11
N ILE A 226 2.60 35.49 -11.81
CA ILE A 226 3.40 34.97 -12.91
C ILE A 226 2.85 35.60 -14.20
N PRO A 227 3.68 36.34 -14.98
CA PRO A 227 3.22 37.10 -16.15
C PRO A 227 2.51 36.26 -17.23
N PHE A 228 2.70 34.94 -17.23
CA PHE A 228 2.03 33.98 -18.11
C PHE A 228 0.50 33.91 -17.91
N PHE A 229 -0.02 34.23 -16.71
CA PHE A 229 -1.44 34.05 -16.35
C PHE A 229 -2.26 35.35 -16.30
N ASN A 230 -1.63 36.52 -16.43
CA ASN A 230 -2.32 37.80 -16.32
C ASN A 230 -3.25 38.14 -17.50
N TYR A 231 -3.13 37.46 -18.64
CA TYR A 231 -3.96 37.73 -19.82
C TYR A 231 -5.43 37.29 -19.63
N SER A 232 -5.68 36.22 -18.88
CA SER A 232 -7.05 35.76 -18.61
C SER A 232 -7.79 36.60 -17.57
N ARG A 233 -7.10 37.53 -16.89
CA ARG A 233 -7.68 38.39 -15.83
C ARG A 233 -8.54 39.52 -16.40
N GLU A 234 -8.23 40.00 -17.61
CA GLU A 234 -8.88 41.17 -18.21
C GLU A 234 -10.16 40.84 -19.00
N ASN A 235 -10.46 39.56 -19.25
CA ASN A 235 -11.62 39.14 -20.07
C ASN A 235 -12.68 38.35 -19.26
N ILE A 236 -12.74 38.53 -17.94
CA ILE A 236 -13.74 37.91 -17.06
C ILE A 236 -14.98 38.80 -16.87
N SER A 237 -15.13 39.90 -17.63
CA SER A 237 -16.35 40.72 -17.66
C SER A 237 -17.35 40.26 -18.71
#